data_AF-A0A960PBW5-F1
#
_entry.id   AF-A0A960PBW5-F1
#
_cell.length_a   1.000
_cell.length_b   1.000
_cell.length_c   1.000
_cell.angle_alpha   90.00
_cell.angle_beta   90.00
_cell.angle_gamma   90.00
#
_symmetry.space_group_name_H-M   'P 1'
#
loop_
_entity.id
_entity.type
_entity.pdbx_description
1 polymer ?
#
loop_
_entity_poly.entity_id
_entity_poly.type
_entity_poly.pdbx_seq_one_letter_code
_entity_poly.pdbx_strand_id
1 'polypeptide(L)'
;MLPESLHGDDTIVAISTPPGRGGIGVIRISGPHARTVADALTEGAADWEPRRPHLAALIDQEGRHVDRILLTWFAAPHSYTGEHVVELSCHGSPAVLGFAVERALAVGARLAEPGEFTLRAFRSGRLDLPQAEAVRDLIESSTVYQARVAMRQVEGGLSRRLAA
;
A
#
# COMPACT_ATOMS: atom_id res chain seq x y z
N MET A 1 4.19 -26.59 -2.23
CA MET A 1 3.85 -26.08 -3.57
C MET A 1 3.50 -24.62 -3.38
N LEU A 2 4.39 -23.69 -3.75
CA LEU A 2 4.11 -22.26 -3.63
C LEU A 2 3.04 -21.91 -4.68
N PRO A 3 2.02 -21.11 -4.35
CA PRO A 3 0.95 -20.77 -5.29
C PRO A 3 1.51 -20.05 -6.53
N GLU A 4 0.96 -20.37 -7.71
CA GLU A 4 1.33 -19.87 -9.04
C GLU A 4 1.17 -18.34 -9.23
N SER A 5 0.71 -17.60 -8.22
CA SER A 5 0.33 -16.18 -8.34
C SER A 5 1.46 -15.17 -8.09
N LEU A 6 2.67 -15.58 -7.69
CA LEU A 6 3.76 -14.65 -7.38
C LEU A 6 4.61 -14.27 -8.61
N HIS A 7 3.95 -13.99 -9.74
CA HIS A 7 4.64 -13.42 -10.90
C HIS A 7 5.00 -11.97 -10.58
N GLY A 8 6.27 -11.58 -10.67
CA GLY A 8 6.75 -10.22 -10.38
C GLY A 8 6.20 -9.10 -11.29
N ASP A 9 5.24 -9.44 -12.16
CA ASP A 9 4.60 -8.54 -13.11
C ASP A 9 3.15 -8.17 -12.69
N ASP A 10 2.64 -8.71 -11.59
CA ASP A 10 1.28 -8.43 -11.12
C ASP A 10 1.19 -7.18 -10.24
N THR A 11 0.01 -6.56 -10.20
CA THR A 11 -0.27 -5.39 -9.34
C THR A 11 -1.31 -5.77 -8.31
N ILE A 12 -1.00 -5.56 -7.03
CA ILE A 12 -1.87 -5.88 -5.92
C ILE A 12 -2.55 -4.64 -5.34
N VAL A 13 -3.75 -4.82 -4.81
CA VAL A 13 -4.53 -3.79 -4.13
C VAL A 13 -5.11 -4.31 -2.80
N ALA A 14 -5.13 -3.48 -1.77
CA ALA A 14 -5.90 -3.73 -0.56
C ALA A 14 -6.24 -2.45 0.22
N ILE A 15 -7.25 -2.55 1.08
CA ILE A 15 -7.50 -1.56 2.13
C ILE A 15 -6.40 -1.71 3.20
N SER A 16 -5.67 -0.63 3.48
CA SER A 16 -4.54 -0.60 4.42
C SER A 16 -4.92 -0.11 5.82
N THR A 17 -6.13 0.41 6.01
CA THR A 17 -6.66 0.82 7.30
C THR A 17 -7.52 -0.27 7.95
N PRO A 18 -7.65 -0.30 9.30
CA PRO A 18 -8.53 -1.24 9.98
C PRO A 18 -9.98 -1.19 9.45
N PRO A 19 -10.72 -2.31 9.49
CA PRO A 19 -12.10 -2.35 9.05
C PRO A 19 -12.98 -1.49 9.97
N GLY A 20 -13.97 -0.82 9.39
CA GLY A 20 -14.93 0.00 10.14
C GLY A 20 -15.26 1.32 9.43
N ARG A 21 -15.88 2.23 10.17
CA ARG A 21 -16.16 3.60 9.72
C ARG A 21 -15.16 4.55 10.37
N GLY A 22 -14.55 5.42 9.58
CA GLY A 22 -13.58 6.39 10.06
C GLY A 22 -13.56 7.66 9.21
N GLY A 23 -12.84 8.69 9.67
CA GLY A 23 -12.66 9.92 8.90
C GLY A 23 -11.89 9.69 7.60
N ILE A 24 -10.93 8.76 7.61
CA ILE A 24 -10.08 8.40 6.48
C ILE A 24 -9.98 6.89 6.37
N GLY A 25 -9.98 6.38 5.14
CA GLY A 25 -9.55 5.03 4.80
C GLY A 25 -8.50 5.09 3.71
N VAL A 26 -7.53 4.18 3.76
CA VAL A 26 -6.43 4.15 2.78
C VAL A 26 -6.51 2.89 1.96
N ILE A 27 -6.44 3.04 0.64
CA ILE A 27 -6.24 1.95 -0.30
C ILE A 27 -4.81 2.03 -0.82
N ARG A 28 -4.11 0.91 -0.83
CA ARG A 28 -2.76 0.82 -1.35
C ARG A 28 -2.73 -0.10 -2.55
N ILE A 29 -2.09 0.37 -3.61
CA ILE A 29 -1.85 -0.36 -4.87
C ILE A 29 -0.33 -0.49 -5.04
N SER A 30 0.19 -1.69 -5.29
CA SER A 30 1.64 -1.93 -5.49
C SER A 30 1.89 -2.85 -6.68
N GLY A 31 2.88 -2.52 -7.51
CA GLY A 31 3.28 -3.35 -8.65
C GLY A 31 3.66 -2.51 -9.87
N PRO A 32 4.08 -3.13 -10.97
CA PRO A 32 4.53 -2.42 -12.17
C PRO A 32 3.44 -1.57 -12.81
N HIS A 33 2.16 -1.94 -12.66
CA HIS A 33 1.02 -1.23 -13.24
C HIS A 33 0.28 -0.34 -12.22
N ALA A 34 0.84 -0.10 -11.03
CA ALA A 34 0.17 0.66 -9.97
C ALA A 34 -0.29 2.06 -10.40
N ARG A 35 0.51 2.74 -11.23
CA ARG A 35 0.15 4.04 -11.79
C ARG A 35 -1.05 3.94 -12.73
N THR A 36 -0.98 3.03 -13.70
CA THR A 36 -2.05 2.79 -14.68
C THR A 36 -3.38 2.40 -14.01
N VAL A 37 -3.32 1.55 -12.98
CA VAL A 37 -4.51 1.20 -12.19
C VAL A 37 -5.08 2.45 -11.52
N ALA A 38 -4.26 3.26 -10.86
CA ALA A 38 -4.73 4.48 -10.22
C ALA A 38 -5.28 5.52 -11.21
N ASP A 39 -4.69 5.62 -12.41
CA ASP A 39 -5.14 6.55 -13.47
C ASP A 39 -6.56 6.17 -13.92
N ALA A 40 -6.85 4.86 -14.03
CA ALA A 40 -8.18 4.36 -14.38
C ALA A 40 -9.25 4.53 -13.29
N LEU A 41 -8.82 4.81 -12.05
CA LEU A 41 -9.70 5.01 -10.89
C LEU A 41 -9.96 6.49 -10.61
N THR A 42 -9.16 7.40 -11.16
CA THR A 42 -9.12 8.80 -10.71
C THR A 42 -9.20 9.83 -11.83
N GLU A 43 -9.75 10.99 -11.51
CA GLU A 43 -9.78 12.18 -12.38
C GLU A 43 -9.11 13.37 -11.68
N GLY A 44 -8.47 14.25 -12.47
CA GLY A 44 -7.89 15.52 -12.00
C GLY A 44 -6.42 15.43 -11.61
N ALA A 45 -5.75 14.35 -11.98
CA ALA A 45 -4.48 13.96 -11.39
C ALA A 45 -3.46 13.48 -12.47
N ALA A 46 -3.32 14.19 -13.59
CA ALA A 46 -2.48 13.72 -14.70
C ALA A 46 -0.96 13.74 -14.40
N ASP A 47 -0.49 14.70 -13.60
CA ASP A 47 0.93 14.95 -13.35
C ASP A 47 1.32 14.67 -11.89
N TRP A 48 1.27 13.40 -11.48
CA TRP A 48 1.71 13.01 -10.14
C TRP A 48 3.21 13.17 -9.98
N GLU A 49 3.61 14.03 -9.04
CA GLU A 49 4.97 14.08 -8.54
C GLU A 49 5.16 13.01 -7.46
N PRO A 50 6.25 12.22 -7.50
CA PRO A 50 6.54 11.26 -6.45
C PRO A 50 6.55 11.93 -5.07
N ARG A 51 5.81 11.34 -4.12
CA ARG A 51 5.68 11.76 -2.71
C ARG A 51 5.02 13.11 -2.50
N ARG A 52 4.27 13.61 -3.47
CA ARG A 52 3.35 14.73 -3.24
C ARG A 52 1.92 14.24 -3.19
N PRO A 53 1.10 14.74 -2.25
CA PRO A 53 -0.33 14.49 -2.28
C PRO A 53 -0.97 15.34 -3.38
N HIS A 54 -1.79 14.70 -4.21
CA HIS A 54 -2.59 15.33 -5.25
C HIS A 54 -4.06 15.19 -4.90
N LEU A 55 -4.82 16.28 -5.02
CA LEU A 55 -6.28 16.24 -4.90
C LEU A 55 -6.85 15.64 -6.19
N ALA A 56 -7.67 14.60 -6.04
CA ALA A 56 -8.29 13.90 -7.17
C ALA A 56 -9.74 13.53 -6.83
N ALA A 57 -10.51 13.18 -7.86
CA ALA A 57 -11.79 12.51 -7.70
C ALA A 57 -11.61 11.00 -7.90
N LEU A 58 -12.21 10.19 -7.04
CA LEU A 58 -12.45 8.78 -7.30
C LEU A 58 -13.68 8.67 -8.19
N ILE A 59 -13.59 7.96 -9.32
CA ILE A 59 -14.65 7.91 -10.33
C ILE A 59 -15.14 6.48 -10.60
N ASP A 60 -16.37 6.37 -11.09
CA ASP A 60 -16.91 5.14 -11.66
C ASP A 60 -16.56 4.95 -13.14
N GLN A 61 -17.08 3.87 -13.72
CA GLN A 61 -16.80 3.47 -15.11
C GLN A 61 -17.34 4.51 -16.11
N GLU A 62 -18.35 5.28 -15.71
CA GLU A 62 -18.96 6.35 -16.49
C GLU A 62 -18.32 7.72 -16.20
N GLY A 63 -17.29 7.79 -15.34
CA GLY A 63 -16.61 9.03 -14.97
C GLY A 63 -17.34 9.86 -13.90
N ARG A 64 -18.37 9.32 -13.24
CA ARG A 64 -19.09 10.03 -12.17
C ARG A 64 -18.30 9.95 -10.87
N HIS A 65 -18.31 11.06 -10.13
CA HIS A 65 -17.53 11.19 -8.89
C HIS A 65 -18.20 10.40 -7.76
N VAL A 66 -17.40 9.55 -7.11
CA VAL A 66 -17.81 8.76 -5.94
C VAL A 66 -17.24 9.36 -4.65
N ASP A 67 -16.01 9.87 -4.70
CA ASP A 67 -15.37 10.52 -3.56
C ASP A 67 -14.35 11.57 -4.02
N ARG A 68 -14.01 12.51 -3.13
CA ARG A 68 -12.88 13.44 -3.30
C ARG A 68 -11.74 12.99 -2.40
N ILE A 69 -10.61 12.63 -3.00
CA ILE A 69 -9.53 11.87 -2.36
C ILE A 69 -8.21 12.62 -2.43
N LEU A 70 -7.24 12.18 -1.61
CA LEU A 70 -5.83 12.49 -1.82
C LEU A 70 -5.12 11.27 -2.39
N LEU A 71 -4.43 11.45 -3.51
CA LEU A 71 -3.58 10.44 -4.12
C LEU A 71 -2.12 10.77 -3.83
N THR A 72 -1.34 9.78 -3.39
CA THR A 72 0.12 9.91 -3.27
C THR A 72 0.80 8.77 -4.03
N TRP A 73 1.67 9.13 -4.97
CA TRP A 73 2.46 8.17 -5.73
C TRP A 73 3.88 8.04 -5.15
N PHE A 74 4.35 6.81 -4.96
CA PHE A 74 5.71 6.48 -4.60
C PHE A 74 6.34 5.72 -5.77
N ALA A 75 7.21 6.40 -6.52
CA ALA A 75 7.92 5.78 -7.63
C ALA A 75 8.94 4.74 -7.13
N ALA A 76 9.03 3.60 -7.83
CA ALA A 76 10.11 2.63 -7.65
C ALA A 76 11.49 3.30 -7.88
N PRO A 77 12.56 2.86 -7.20
CA PRO A 77 12.58 1.84 -6.16
C PRO A 77 12.22 2.38 -4.76
N HIS A 78 11.76 3.63 -4.68
CA HIS A 78 11.75 4.36 -3.43
C HIS A 78 10.37 4.40 -2.75
N SER A 79 9.78 3.22 -2.60
CA SER A 79 8.50 2.97 -1.94
C SER A 79 8.67 1.99 -0.77
N TYR A 80 7.56 1.61 -0.14
CA TYR A 80 7.52 0.58 0.90
C TYR A 80 7.92 -0.80 0.33
N THR A 81 7.29 -1.22 -0.77
CA THR A 81 7.52 -2.53 -1.39
C THR A 81 8.78 -2.58 -2.26
N GLY A 82 9.35 -1.42 -2.62
CA GLY A 82 10.41 -1.30 -3.62
C GLY A 82 9.88 -1.22 -5.06
N GLU A 83 8.56 -1.39 -5.26
CA GLU A 83 7.89 -1.24 -6.55
C GLU A 83 7.25 0.16 -6.69
N HIS A 84 6.52 0.42 -7.77
CA HIS A 84 5.62 1.57 -7.78
C HIS A 84 4.47 1.31 -6.81
N VAL A 85 4.20 2.29 -5.95
CA VAL A 85 3.07 2.25 -5.01
C VAL A 85 2.22 3.49 -5.19
N VAL A 86 0.90 3.33 -5.19
CA VAL A 86 -0.05 4.45 -5.10
C VAL A 86 -0.90 4.24 -3.86
N GLU A 87 -1.06 5.31 -3.08
CA GLU A 87 -1.98 5.35 -1.94
C GLU A 87 -3.11 6.32 -2.21
N LEU A 88 -4.35 5.84 -2.03
CA LEU A 88 -5.57 6.63 -2.14
C LEU A 88 -6.13 6.82 -0.73
N SER A 89 -6.06 8.05 -0.22
CA SER A 89 -6.71 8.46 1.03
C SER A 89 -8.12 8.94 0.71
N CYS A 90 -9.09 8.08 0.98
CA CYS A 90 -10.52 8.32 0.78
C CYS A 90 -11.19 8.65 2.12
N HIS A 91 -12.46 9.04 2.10
CA HIS A 91 -13.28 8.95 3.30
C HIS A 91 -13.37 7.49 3.74
N GLY A 92 -13.31 7.24 5.07
CA GLY A 92 -13.32 5.90 5.66
C GLY A 92 -14.68 5.20 5.63
N SER A 93 -15.41 5.31 4.52
CA SER A 93 -16.67 4.62 4.27
C SER A 93 -16.40 3.23 3.69
N PRO A 94 -16.88 2.14 4.30
CA PRO A 94 -16.74 0.79 3.74
C PRO A 94 -17.24 0.67 2.29
N ALA A 95 -18.30 1.41 1.93
CA ALA A 95 -18.82 1.41 0.57
C ALA A 95 -17.85 2.05 -0.43
N VAL A 96 -17.22 3.18 -0.07
CA VAL A 96 -16.24 3.87 -0.92
C VAL A 96 -14.96 3.03 -1.07
N LEU A 97 -14.47 2.47 0.04
CA LEU A 97 -13.26 1.65 0.04
C LEU A 97 -13.46 0.35 -0.74
N GLY A 98 -14.59 -0.33 -0.55
CA GLY A 98 -14.96 -1.52 -1.29
C GLY A 98 -15.09 -1.24 -2.79
N PHE A 99 -15.80 -0.17 -3.15
CA PHE A 99 -15.93 0.27 -4.53
C PHE A 99 -14.58 0.49 -5.22
N ALA A 100 -13.65 1.21 -4.58
CA ALA A 100 -12.35 1.47 -5.18
C ALA A 100 -11.50 0.20 -5.31
N VAL A 101 -11.59 -0.75 -4.38
CA VAL A 101 -10.96 -2.07 -4.53
C VAL A 101 -11.58 -2.82 -5.72
N GLU A 102 -12.90 -2.91 -5.81
CA GLU A 102 -13.58 -3.57 -6.93
C GLU A 102 -13.21 -2.96 -8.28
N ARG A 103 -13.12 -1.63 -8.34
CA ARG A 103 -12.65 -0.91 -9.53
C ARG A 103 -11.21 -1.27 -9.89
N ALA A 104 -10.31 -1.31 -8.91
CA ALA A 104 -8.91 -1.70 -9.14
C ALA A 104 -8.80 -3.14 -9.68
N LEU A 105 -9.60 -4.07 -9.14
CA LEU A 105 -9.66 -5.45 -9.64
C LEU A 105 -10.15 -5.50 -11.09
N ALA A 106 -11.19 -4.73 -11.41
CA ALA A 106 -11.76 -4.68 -12.76
C ALA A 106 -10.79 -4.12 -13.83
N VAL A 107 -9.76 -3.37 -13.43
CA VAL A 107 -8.75 -2.81 -14.34
C VAL A 107 -7.40 -3.54 -14.28
N GLY A 108 -7.37 -4.73 -13.67
CA GLY A 108 -6.23 -5.65 -13.75
C GLY A 108 -5.38 -5.78 -12.49
N ALA A 109 -5.76 -5.14 -11.38
CA ALA A 109 -5.14 -5.47 -10.10
C ALA A 109 -5.69 -6.80 -9.54
N ARG A 110 -4.96 -7.41 -8.60
CA ARG A 110 -5.41 -8.54 -7.79
C ARG A 110 -5.50 -8.12 -6.33
N LEU A 111 -6.34 -8.79 -5.54
CA LEU A 111 -6.29 -8.63 -4.08
C LEU A 111 -4.93 -9.09 -3.55
N ALA A 112 -4.35 -8.27 -2.68
CA ALA A 112 -3.14 -8.65 -1.94
C ALA A 112 -3.44 -9.80 -0.96
N GLU A 113 -2.50 -10.73 -0.83
CA GLU A 113 -2.49 -11.74 0.21
C GLU A 113 -2.08 -11.15 1.58
N PRO A 114 -2.41 -11.83 2.70
CA PRO A 114 -1.98 -11.40 4.01
C PRO A 114 -0.46 -11.21 4.10
N GLY A 115 -0.02 -9.99 4.46
CA GLY A 115 1.40 -9.65 4.58
C GLY A 115 2.14 -9.44 3.26
N GLU A 116 1.46 -9.49 2.10
CA GLU A 116 2.13 -9.50 0.79
C GLU A 116 2.93 -8.22 0.52
N PHE A 117 2.45 -7.04 0.92
CA PHE A 117 3.24 -5.80 0.77
C PHE A 117 4.58 -5.87 1.51
N THR A 118 4.59 -6.38 2.74
CA THR A 118 5.82 -6.54 3.54
C THR A 118 6.71 -7.63 2.95
N LEU A 119 6.12 -8.72 2.43
CA LEU A 119 6.86 -9.77 1.72
C LEU A 119 7.56 -9.22 0.47
N ARG A 120 6.90 -8.35 -0.31
CA ARG A 120 7.51 -7.68 -1.46
C ARG A 120 8.64 -6.73 -1.05
N ALA A 121 8.48 -6.00 0.05
CA ALA A 121 9.54 -5.17 0.64
C ALA A 121 10.78 -6.00 1.04
N PHE A 122 10.57 -7.19 1.62
CA PHE A 122 11.65 -8.12 1.91
C PHE A 122 12.34 -8.61 0.63
N ARG A 123 11.56 -9.06 -0.37
CA ARG A 123 12.08 -9.58 -1.65
C ARG A 123 12.86 -8.55 -2.47
N SER A 124 12.46 -7.29 -2.42
CA SER A 124 13.17 -6.19 -3.08
C SER A 124 14.39 -5.69 -2.31
N GLY A 125 14.69 -6.27 -1.13
CA GLY A 125 15.81 -5.88 -0.27
C GLY A 125 15.59 -4.55 0.46
N ARG A 126 14.36 -4.03 0.50
CA ARG A 126 14.01 -2.84 1.32
C ARG A 126 14.05 -3.14 2.81
N LEU A 127 13.74 -4.38 3.19
CA LEU A 127 13.79 -4.92 4.55
C LEU A 127 14.52 -6.26 4.51
N ASP A 128 15.21 -6.61 5.60
CA ASP A 128 15.54 -8.01 5.88
C ASP A 128 14.42 -8.72 6.65
N LEU A 129 14.58 -10.02 6.90
CA LEU A 129 13.55 -10.82 7.55
C LEU A 129 13.27 -10.37 8.99
N PRO A 130 14.27 -10.11 9.86
CA PRO A 130 14.02 -9.53 11.18
C PRO A 130 13.27 -8.19 11.14
N GLN A 131 13.61 -7.31 10.18
CA GLN A 131 12.91 -6.05 10.01
C GLN A 131 11.44 -6.27 9.58
N ALA A 132 11.18 -7.21 8.68
CA ALA A 132 9.83 -7.57 8.25
C ALA A 132 8.98 -8.13 9.40
N GLU A 133 9.54 -8.98 10.26
CA GLU A 133 8.86 -9.49 11.46
C GLU A 133 8.57 -8.37 12.45
N ALA A 134 9.53 -7.45 12.65
CA ALA A 134 9.36 -6.32 13.56
C ALA A 134 8.24 -5.34 13.13
N VAL A 135 7.88 -5.30 11.84
CA VAL A 135 6.71 -4.52 11.39
C VAL A 135 5.42 -5.07 12.00
N ARG A 136 5.25 -6.40 12.06
CA ARG A 136 4.08 -7.02 12.71
C ARG A 136 4.07 -6.69 14.20
N ASP A 137 5.21 -6.86 14.87
CA ASP A 137 5.33 -6.60 16.31
C ASP A 137 5.03 -5.13 16.65
N LEU A 138 5.38 -4.20 15.75
CA LEU A 138 5.02 -2.78 15.88
C LEU A 138 3.51 -2.56 15.76
N ILE A 139 2.84 -3.22 14.79
CA ILE A 139 1.38 -3.12 14.59
C ILE A 139 0.63 -3.72 15.79
N GLU A 140 1.11 -4.83 16.35
CA GLU A 140 0.47 -5.55 17.46
C GLU A 140 0.80 -4.96 18.85
N SER A 141 1.70 -3.96 18.91
CA SER A 141 2.14 -3.36 20.17
C SER A 141 0.98 -2.74 20.96
N SER A 142 0.80 -3.16 22.21
CA SER A 142 -0.21 -2.62 23.12
C SER A 142 0.33 -1.53 24.06
N THR A 143 1.64 -1.31 24.05
CA THR A 143 2.31 -0.25 24.82
C THR A 143 3.29 0.53 23.96
N VAL A 144 3.50 1.81 24.29
CA VAL A 144 4.52 2.66 23.63
C VAL A 144 5.92 2.07 23.80
N TYR A 145 6.19 1.37 24.90
CA TYR A 145 7.47 0.70 25.11
C TYR A 145 7.69 -0.43 24.10
N GLN A 146 6.73 -1.32 23.91
CA GLN A 146 6.79 -2.38 22.89
C GLN A 146 6.96 -1.77 21.49
N ALA A 147 6.19 -0.73 21.16
CA ALA A 147 6.30 -0.05 19.88
C ALA A 147 7.72 0.51 19.66
N ARG A 148 8.35 1.10 20.68
CA ARG A 148 9.75 1.59 20.59
C ARG A 148 10.77 0.47 20.43
N VAL A 149 10.53 -0.70 21.02
CA VAL A 149 11.41 -1.86 20.83
C VAL A 149 11.31 -2.37 19.39
N ALA A 150 10.10 -2.61 18.90
CA ALA A 150 9.84 -3.06 17.54
C ALA A 150 10.36 -2.05 16.50
N MET A 151 10.14 -0.75 16.70
CA MET A 151 10.63 0.29 15.78
C MET A 151 12.16 0.26 15.63
N ARG A 152 12.91 0.06 16.72
CA ARG A 152 14.39 -0.06 16.66
C ARG A 152 14.83 -1.26 15.83
N GLN A 153 14.06 -2.35 15.83
CA GLN A 153 14.32 -3.50 14.98
C GLN A 153 13.98 -3.21 13.52
N VAL A 154 12.84 -2.55 13.23
CA VAL A 154 12.47 -2.08 11.88
C VAL A 154 13.55 -1.19 11.28
N GLU A 155 14.16 -0.31 12.07
CA GLU A 155 15.28 0.54 11.63
C GLU A 155 16.60 -0.22 11.41
N GLY A 156 16.63 -1.56 11.53
CA GLY A 156 17.81 -2.39 11.30
C GLY A 156 18.72 -2.52 12.54
N GLY A 157 18.18 -2.31 13.74
CA GLY A 157 18.94 -2.38 14.99
C GLY A 157 19.54 -3.75 15.28
N LEU A 158 18.88 -4.85 14.87
CA LEU A 158 19.42 -6.21 15.01
C LEU A 158 20.42 -6.54 13.89
N SER A 159 20.09 -6.19 12.65
CA SER A 159 20.91 -6.44 11.45
C SER A 159 22.28 -5.77 11.55
N ARG A 160 22.32 -4.51 12.04
CA ARG A 160 23.58 -3.81 12.33
C ARG A 160 24.43 -4.49 13.40
N ARG A 161 23.81 -5.17 14.37
CA ARG A 161 24.52 -5.88 15.45
C ARG A 161 25.04 -7.25 15.02
N LEU A 162 24.41 -7.89 14.03
CA LEU A 162 24.84 -9.17 13.47
C LEU A 162 25.95 -9.01 12.41
N ALA A 163 26.03 -7.84 11.78
CA ALA A 163 27.07 -7.50 10.81
C ALA A 163 28.37 -6.93 11.43
N ALA A 164 28.42 -6.82 12.77
CA ALA A 164 29.58 -6.36 13.54
C ALA A 164 30.21 -7.54 14.29
#